data_AF-A0A7W4HQ19-F1
#
_entry.id   AF-A0A7W4HQ19-F1
#
_cell.length_a   1.000
_cell.length_b   1.000
_cell.length_c   1.000
_cell.angle_alpha   90.00
_cell.angle_beta   90.00
_cell.angle_gamma   90.00
#
_symmetry.space_group_name_H-M   'P 1'
#
loop_
_entity.id
_entity.type
_entity.pdbx_description
1 polymer ?
#
loop_
_entity_poly.entity_id
_entity_poly.type
_entity_poly.pdbx_seq_one_letter_code
_entity_poly.pdbx_strand_id
1 'polypeptide(L)'
;MTQRERVARSLEVLPKARGRVVVPRRRLANDVVAGAASQPSMKRIMDIAVQPVSPSPKEQSLQNKKPRDYTRINRKLARTARLLIIYEKLTAASQMGGEKRSTKRRLKEIMSGNFRKKLSGVAASILLLVSVYSLVDSWLLNNRIKDTVNTATVAARSDSPNDRRSNEGKDETKVSGDAIAKYKVAADLPRVITIEKLGVKARVLPMSVNTDGSMQSPVNIFDTGWYTGSVKPGQPGASIIIGHASGMTLGGIFNKLESLNVGDTVSVERGNGQMLRYQVVKKQIIKLSDVDMNSFMRPADGVSEGLNLMTCAGEWIKNSQTRDHRAMIFTKRI
;
A
#
# COMPACT_ATOMS: atom_id res chain seq x y z
N MET A 1 -66.51 0.32 40.51
CA MET A 1 -67.85 -0.15 40.10
C MET A 1 -68.38 0.88 39.10
N THR A 2 -68.96 0.62 37.94
CA THR A 2 -69.26 -0.55 37.07
C THR A 2 -69.54 0.11 35.68
N GLN A 3 -69.56 -0.50 34.50
CA GLN A 3 -69.84 -1.87 34.05
C GLN A 3 -69.18 -2.10 32.66
N ARG A 4 -69.20 -3.33 32.15
CA ARG A 4 -68.75 -3.70 30.79
C ARG A 4 -69.85 -3.42 29.77
N GLU A 5 -69.48 -3.22 28.50
CA GLU A 5 -70.18 -3.93 27.41
C GLU A 5 -69.32 -4.14 26.16
N ARG A 6 -69.63 -5.21 25.41
CA ARG A 6 -69.01 -5.60 24.14
C ARG A 6 -70.10 -5.60 23.06
N VAL A 7 -69.77 -5.20 21.83
CA VAL A 7 -70.49 -5.64 20.63
C VAL A 7 -69.46 -6.10 19.59
N ALA A 8 -69.84 -7.05 18.73
CA ALA A 8 -68.92 -7.83 17.89
C ALA A 8 -69.37 -7.93 16.43
N ARG A 9 -68.40 -8.32 15.56
CA ARG A 9 -68.55 -8.98 14.24
C ARG A 9 -69.46 -8.35 13.16
N SER A 10 -68.85 -8.01 12.02
CA SER A 10 -68.83 -8.82 10.76
C SER A 10 -68.06 -8.00 9.70
N LEU A 11 -66.98 -8.46 9.06
CA LEU A 11 -66.87 -9.52 8.05
C LEU A 11 -67.84 -9.37 6.87
N GLU A 12 -67.36 -8.77 5.78
CA GLU A 12 -67.83 -9.09 4.42
C GLU A 12 -66.68 -8.97 3.40
N VAL A 13 -66.78 -9.68 2.29
CA VAL A 13 -65.67 -10.03 1.38
C VAL A 13 -65.95 -9.60 -0.06
N LEU A 14 -64.86 -9.26 -0.78
CA LEU A 14 -64.78 -8.89 -2.20
C LEU A 14 -65.65 -9.72 -3.17
N PRO A 15 -65.90 -9.15 -4.37
CA PRO A 15 -65.41 -9.85 -5.56
C PRO A 15 -64.54 -9.01 -6.52
N LYS A 16 -63.72 -9.74 -7.30
CA LYS A 16 -62.77 -9.23 -8.30
C LYS A 16 -63.47 -8.65 -9.54
N ALA A 17 -62.98 -7.50 -10.05
CA ALA A 17 -63.16 -7.10 -11.44
C ALA A 17 -61.92 -7.49 -12.29
N ARG A 18 -62.14 -8.02 -13.51
CA ARG A 18 -61.09 -8.43 -14.45
C ARG A 18 -60.80 -7.30 -15.43
N GLY A 19 -59.55 -6.83 -15.52
CA GLY A 19 -59.07 -5.91 -16.55
C GLY A 19 -57.89 -6.51 -17.32
N ARG A 20 -58.12 -6.96 -18.55
CA ARG A 20 -57.09 -7.49 -19.46
C ARG A 20 -56.68 -6.38 -20.44
N VAL A 21 -55.46 -5.85 -20.33
CA VAL A 21 -54.91 -4.86 -21.28
C VAL A 21 -53.73 -5.46 -22.04
N VAL A 22 -53.61 -5.09 -23.32
CA VAL A 22 -52.89 -5.82 -24.36
C VAL A 22 -51.48 -5.25 -24.59
N VAL A 23 -50.50 -6.15 -24.75
CA VAL A 23 -49.13 -5.81 -25.17
C VAL A 23 -49.06 -5.74 -26.70
N PRO A 24 -48.62 -4.62 -27.31
CA PRO A 24 -48.37 -4.57 -28.75
C PRO A 24 -47.04 -5.24 -29.10
N ARG A 25 -47.09 -6.36 -29.86
CA ARG A 25 -45.93 -6.83 -30.62
C ARG A 25 -45.78 -5.96 -31.88
N ARG A 26 -44.59 -5.43 -32.14
CA ARG A 26 -44.23 -4.94 -33.49
C ARG A 26 -43.22 -5.92 -34.12
N ARG A 27 -43.55 -6.45 -35.30
CA ARG A 27 -42.71 -7.39 -36.04
C ARG A 27 -41.57 -6.68 -36.78
N LEU A 28 -40.52 -7.46 -37.04
CA LEU A 28 -39.48 -7.19 -38.02
C LEU A 28 -40.07 -6.97 -39.43
N ALA A 29 -39.40 -6.11 -40.19
CA ALA A 29 -39.22 -6.28 -41.63
C ALA A 29 -37.71 -6.10 -41.91
N ASN A 30 -37.10 -7.08 -42.56
CA ASN A 30 -35.77 -6.93 -43.16
C ASN A 30 -35.97 -6.33 -44.55
N ASP A 31 -34.96 -5.61 -45.04
CA ASP A 31 -34.65 -5.66 -46.48
C ASP A 31 -33.15 -5.86 -46.68
N VAL A 32 -32.83 -6.55 -47.77
CA VAL A 32 -31.52 -7.15 -48.05
C VAL A 32 -30.88 -6.47 -49.24
N VAL A 33 -29.60 -6.07 -49.12
CA VAL A 33 -28.68 -6.07 -50.25
C VAL A 33 -27.38 -6.74 -49.82
N ALA A 34 -26.94 -7.71 -50.63
CA ALA A 34 -25.79 -8.56 -50.35
C ALA A 34 -24.48 -8.00 -50.93
N GLY A 35 -23.35 -8.47 -50.40
CA GLY A 35 -22.00 -8.10 -50.86
C GLY A 35 -20.94 -9.10 -50.39
N ALA A 36 -20.98 -10.33 -50.90
CA ALA A 36 -19.84 -11.25 -50.88
C ALA A 36 -18.81 -10.79 -51.96
N ALA A 37 -17.50 -11.08 -51.94
CA ALA A 37 -16.61 -11.86 -51.06
C ALA A 37 -15.22 -11.15 -51.03
N SER A 38 -14.01 -11.71 -50.83
CA SER A 38 -13.48 -13.07 -50.60
C SER A 38 -12.09 -13.04 -49.93
N GLN A 39 -11.60 -14.21 -49.52
CA GLN A 39 -10.18 -14.60 -49.54
C GLN A 39 -10.08 -15.89 -50.41
N PRO A 40 -8.91 -16.36 -50.92
CA PRO A 40 -7.53 -16.04 -50.52
C PRO A 40 -6.52 -15.85 -51.69
N SER A 41 -5.24 -15.60 -51.38
CA SER A 41 -4.12 -16.50 -51.80
C SER A 41 -2.75 -16.00 -51.32
N MET A 42 -1.81 -16.94 -51.19
CA MET A 42 -0.44 -16.73 -50.74
C MET A 42 0.53 -17.15 -51.86
N LYS A 43 1.17 -16.19 -52.57
CA LYS A 43 2.39 -16.38 -53.41
C LYS A 43 2.93 -15.06 -53.99
N ARG A 44 4.27 -14.93 -54.03
CA ARG A 44 5.13 -13.71 -54.22
C ARG A 44 5.35 -12.97 -52.88
N ILE A 45 6.45 -13.16 -52.12
CA ILE A 45 7.88 -13.36 -52.47
C ILE A 45 8.40 -12.23 -53.37
N MET A 46 9.16 -11.31 -52.74
CA MET A 46 10.22 -10.42 -53.30
C MET A 46 9.79 -9.50 -54.48
N ASP A 47 9.92 -8.17 -54.44
CA ASP A 47 11.10 -7.41 -54.00
C ASP A 47 10.83 -5.89 -53.77
N ILE A 48 11.73 -5.27 -52.98
CA ILE A 48 12.29 -3.92 -53.07
C ILE A 48 11.34 -2.71 -53.35
N ALA A 49 11.11 -1.89 -52.31
CA ALA A 49 11.47 -0.45 -52.29
C ALA A 49 10.99 0.23 -50.98
N VAL A 50 11.88 0.36 -49.98
CA VAL A 50 11.61 1.19 -48.79
C VAL A 50 12.07 2.62 -49.06
N GLN A 51 11.12 3.53 -49.30
CA GLN A 51 11.35 4.97 -49.13
C GLN A 51 10.94 5.40 -47.71
N PRO A 52 11.68 6.31 -47.06
CA PRO A 52 11.52 6.57 -45.62
C PRO A 52 10.30 7.47 -45.34
N VAL A 53 9.41 6.99 -44.47
CA VAL A 53 8.36 7.83 -43.87
C VAL A 53 8.96 8.62 -42.70
N SER A 54 8.78 9.94 -42.71
CA SER A 54 9.28 10.85 -41.68
C SER A 54 8.68 10.56 -40.29
N PRO A 55 9.49 10.55 -39.21
CA PRO A 55 9.01 10.23 -37.85
C PRO A 55 8.17 11.35 -37.24
N SER A 56 7.26 10.98 -36.34
CA SER A 56 6.33 11.92 -35.68
C SER A 56 6.98 12.68 -34.50
N PRO A 57 6.40 13.80 -34.03
CA PRO A 57 7.06 14.74 -33.10
C PRO A 57 7.51 14.19 -31.74
N LYS A 58 7.12 12.97 -31.35
CA LYS A 58 7.55 12.35 -30.08
C LYS A 58 8.90 11.63 -30.17
N GLU A 59 9.32 11.16 -31.34
CA GLU A 59 10.58 10.41 -31.49
C GLU A 59 11.83 11.31 -31.48
N GLN A 60 11.70 12.57 -31.91
CA GLN A 60 12.78 13.57 -31.84
C GLN A 60 13.21 13.88 -30.39
N SER A 61 12.39 13.56 -29.38
CA SER A 61 12.71 13.80 -27.97
C SER A 61 13.66 12.76 -27.34
N LEU A 62 13.87 11.58 -27.97
CA LEU A 62 14.74 10.54 -27.44
C LEU A 62 16.17 10.56 -28.00
N GLN A 63 16.39 11.10 -29.21
CA GLN A 63 17.72 11.07 -29.85
C GLN A 63 18.73 12.08 -29.26
N ASN A 64 18.30 13.04 -28.44
CA ASN A 64 19.13 14.16 -27.99
C ASN A 64 19.69 14.03 -26.55
N LYS A 65 19.82 12.81 -26.02
CA LYS A 65 20.53 12.54 -24.76
C LYS A 65 21.93 12.01 -25.02
N LYS A 66 22.95 12.80 -24.65
CA LYS A 66 24.37 12.40 -24.67
C LYS A 66 24.54 10.99 -24.10
N PRO A 67 25.36 10.12 -24.74
CA PRO A 67 25.61 8.77 -24.22
C PRO A 67 26.19 8.87 -22.81
N ARG A 68 25.60 8.13 -21.86
CA ARG A 68 26.14 8.03 -20.50
C ARG A 68 27.53 7.38 -20.59
N ASP A 69 28.54 8.05 -20.03
CA ASP A 69 29.93 7.59 -20.05
C ASP A 69 30.14 6.38 -19.12
N TYR A 70 29.79 5.19 -19.61
CA TYR A 70 30.03 3.92 -18.92
C TYR A 70 31.54 3.62 -18.75
N THR A 71 32.44 4.32 -19.45
CA THR A 71 33.89 4.12 -19.32
C THR A 71 34.46 4.60 -17.99
N ARG A 72 33.77 5.53 -17.29
CA ARG A 72 34.14 5.96 -15.93
C ARG A 72 33.73 4.95 -14.86
N ILE A 73 32.57 4.32 -15.00
CA ILE A 73 32.08 3.30 -14.06
C ILE A 73 32.96 2.04 -14.19
N ASN A 74 33.20 1.58 -15.41
CA ASN A 74 34.06 0.43 -15.68
C ASN A 74 35.52 0.68 -15.23
N ARG A 75 36.05 1.91 -15.37
CA ARG A 75 37.37 2.27 -14.79
C ARG A 75 37.39 2.28 -13.26
N LYS A 76 36.29 2.61 -12.57
CA LYS A 76 36.21 2.53 -11.11
C LYS A 76 36.17 1.07 -10.64
N LEU A 77 35.31 0.23 -11.22
CA LEU A 77 35.26 -1.21 -10.90
C LEU A 77 36.61 -1.92 -11.22
N ALA A 78 37.23 -1.60 -12.36
CA ALA A 78 38.54 -2.17 -12.71
C ALA A 78 39.67 -1.75 -11.75
N ARG A 79 39.57 -0.56 -11.11
CA ARG A 79 40.55 -0.11 -10.10
C ARG A 79 40.32 -0.78 -8.74
N THR A 80 39.08 -0.94 -8.29
CA THR A 80 38.78 -1.64 -7.03
C THR A 80 39.09 -3.13 -7.13
N ALA A 81 38.78 -3.78 -8.26
CA ALA A 81 39.15 -5.18 -8.51
C ALA A 81 40.68 -5.37 -8.52
N ARG A 82 41.45 -4.48 -9.14
CA ARG A 82 42.92 -4.52 -9.11
C ARG A 82 43.48 -4.32 -7.69
N LEU A 83 42.89 -3.44 -6.88
CA LEU A 83 43.30 -3.26 -5.48
C LEU A 83 43.02 -4.50 -4.63
N LEU A 84 41.87 -5.17 -4.81
CA LEU A 84 41.57 -6.42 -4.12
C LEU A 84 42.57 -7.53 -4.50
N ILE A 85 42.87 -7.71 -5.79
CA ILE A 85 43.88 -8.69 -6.26
C ILE A 85 45.28 -8.38 -5.70
N ILE A 86 45.65 -7.11 -5.56
CA ILE A 86 46.92 -6.71 -4.94
C ILE A 86 46.89 -7.02 -3.43
N TYR A 87 45.79 -6.75 -2.74
CA TYR A 87 45.65 -7.02 -1.31
C TYR A 87 45.71 -8.52 -1.01
N GLU A 88 45.02 -9.32 -1.82
CA GLU A 88 45.01 -10.79 -1.76
C GLU A 88 46.40 -11.40 -2.07
N LYS A 89 47.14 -10.83 -3.03
CA LYS A 89 48.55 -11.20 -3.26
C LYS A 89 49.47 -10.82 -2.09
N LEU A 90 49.22 -9.70 -1.42
CA LEU A 90 50.01 -9.27 -0.27
C LEU A 90 49.72 -10.12 0.97
N THR A 91 48.48 -10.56 1.19
CA THR A 91 48.14 -11.49 2.28
C THR A 91 48.65 -12.91 1.98
N ALA A 92 48.56 -13.39 0.73
CA ALA A 92 49.16 -14.66 0.32
C ALA A 92 50.70 -14.67 0.46
N ALA A 93 51.36 -13.57 0.07
CA ALA A 93 52.80 -13.39 0.29
C ALA A 93 53.20 -13.27 1.78
N SER A 94 52.26 -12.99 2.68
CA SER A 94 52.50 -13.02 4.13
C SER A 94 52.44 -14.42 4.74
N GLN A 95 51.94 -15.44 4.02
CA GLN A 95 51.82 -16.82 4.55
C GLN A 95 52.86 -17.80 4.02
N MET A 96 53.46 -17.57 2.85
CA MET A 96 54.56 -18.41 2.37
C MET A 96 55.92 -17.88 2.88
N GLY A 97 56.52 -18.62 3.80
CA GLY A 97 57.75 -18.21 4.48
C GLY A 97 59.03 -18.50 3.71
N GLY A 98 60.12 -17.89 4.17
CA GLY A 98 61.44 -18.50 4.10
C GLY A 98 62.32 -18.22 2.88
N GLU A 99 62.92 -17.03 2.83
CA GLU A 99 64.36 -16.98 2.49
C GLU A 99 65.10 -15.86 3.25
N LYS A 100 65.88 -16.27 4.26
CA LYS A 100 66.63 -15.37 5.14
C LYS A 100 68.10 -15.32 4.69
N ARG A 101 68.53 -14.26 3.99
CA ARG A 101 69.78 -13.50 4.32
C ARG A 101 70.15 -12.33 3.39
N SER A 102 69.82 -12.35 2.10
CA SER A 102 70.33 -11.33 1.15
C SER A 102 69.65 -9.95 1.25
N THR A 103 68.31 -9.91 1.30
CA THR A 103 67.51 -8.67 1.25
C THR A 103 67.63 -7.79 2.51
N LYS A 104 67.97 -8.36 3.67
CA LYS A 104 68.08 -7.63 4.95
C LYS A 104 69.23 -6.60 5.00
N ARG A 105 70.26 -6.71 4.15
CA ARG A 105 71.33 -5.70 4.10
C ARG A 105 70.90 -4.46 3.30
N ARG A 106 70.37 -4.63 2.08
CA ARG A 106 69.92 -3.50 1.23
C ARG A 106 68.72 -2.73 1.80
N LEU A 107 67.78 -3.40 2.49
CA LEU A 107 66.65 -2.70 3.12
C LEU A 107 67.06 -1.82 4.32
N LYS A 108 68.27 -2.03 4.88
CA LYS A 108 68.79 -1.28 6.04
C LYS A 108 69.40 0.07 5.65
N GLU A 109 69.85 0.23 4.41
CA GLU A 109 70.45 1.48 3.90
C GLU A 109 69.40 2.46 3.35
N ILE A 110 68.35 1.95 2.69
CA ILE A 110 67.26 2.78 2.17
C ILE A 110 66.38 3.35 3.31
N MET A 111 66.32 2.66 4.45
CA MET A 111 65.59 3.08 5.66
C MET A 111 66.42 4.00 6.56
N SER A 112 66.93 5.11 6.01
CA SER A 112 67.56 6.17 6.83
C SER A 112 66.53 6.82 7.78
N GLY A 113 66.99 7.20 8.97
CA GLY A 113 66.14 7.40 10.17
C GLY A 113 65.01 8.43 10.08
N ASN A 114 64.99 9.29 9.06
CA ASN A 114 63.99 10.33 8.87
C ASN A 114 62.73 9.86 8.11
N PHE A 115 62.82 8.80 7.30
CA PHE A 115 61.65 8.31 6.54
C PHE A 115 60.62 7.63 7.45
N ARG A 116 61.09 6.83 8.43
CA ARG A 116 60.21 6.16 9.41
C ARG A 116 59.35 7.15 10.21
N LYS A 117 59.90 8.30 10.60
CA LYS A 117 59.18 9.36 11.33
C LYS A 117 58.12 10.08 10.48
N LYS A 118 58.32 10.18 9.16
CA LYS A 118 57.32 10.76 8.24
C LYS A 118 56.23 9.76 7.87
N LEU A 119 56.59 8.49 7.65
CA LEU A 119 55.63 7.44 7.30
C LEU A 119 54.66 7.13 8.44
N SER A 120 55.12 7.18 9.70
CA SER A 120 54.23 7.09 10.88
C SER A 120 53.23 8.25 10.94
N GLY A 121 53.66 9.47 10.57
CA GLY A 121 52.76 10.63 10.50
C GLY A 121 51.64 10.45 9.49
N VAL A 122 51.96 10.08 8.25
CA VAL A 122 50.95 9.88 7.18
C VAL A 122 50.00 8.73 7.52
N ALA A 123 50.50 7.61 8.05
CA ALA A 123 49.66 6.50 8.49
C ALA A 123 48.72 6.91 9.64
N ALA A 124 49.21 7.67 10.62
CA ALA A 124 48.40 8.21 11.70
C ALA A 124 47.32 9.19 11.19
N SER A 125 47.64 10.05 10.22
CA SER A 125 46.67 10.95 9.58
C SER A 125 45.55 10.19 8.85
N ILE A 126 45.89 9.10 8.14
CA ILE A 126 44.88 8.27 7.45
C ILE A 126 43.97 7.57 8.46
N LEU A 127 44.52 7.00 9.55
CA LEU A 127 43.73 6.38 10.61
C LEU A 127 42.83 7.40 11.32
N LEU A 128 43.32 8.62 11.57
CA LEU A 128 42.50 9.72 12.09
C LEU A 128 41.34 10.08 11.16
N LEU A 129 41.59 10.20 9.85
CA LEU A 129 40.53 10.51 8.88
C LEU A 129 39.47 9.40 8.80
N VAL A 130 39.87 8.12 8.85
CA VAL A 130 38.93 6.99 8.89
C VAL A 130 38.13 6.99 10.20
N SER A 131 38.78 7.25 11.34
CA SER A 131 38.11 7.37 12.64
C SER A 131 37.09 8.51 12.67
N VAL A 132 37.48 9.71 12.21
CA VAL A 132 36.58 10.87 12.10
C VAL A 132 35.42 10.59 11.14
N TYR A 133 35.69 9.95 9.99
CA TYR A 133 34.63 9.53 9.07
C TYR A 133 33.64 8.56 9.72
N SER A 134 34.14 7.52 10.41
CA SER A 134 33.30 6.56 11.14
C SER A 134 32.51 7.19 12.28
N LEU A 135 33.07 8.18 12.99
CA LEU A 135 32.38 8.95 14.03
C LEU A 135 31.29 9.85 13.44
N VAL A 136 31.55 10.54 12.32
CA VAL A 136 30.55 11.36 11.63
C VAL A 136 29.44 10.50 11.03
N ASP A 137 29.76 9.37 10.41
CA ASP A 137 28.78 8.44 9.87
C ASP A 137 27.93 7.81 10.99
N SER A 138 28.55 7.40 12.10
CA SER A 138 27.84 6.93 13.30
C SER A 138 26.96 8.01 13.93
N TRP A 139 27.39 9.28 13.94
CA TRP A 139 26.60 10.41 14.46
C TRP A 139 25.42 10.75 13.54
N LEU A 140 25.63 10.75 12.22
CA LEU A 140 24.56 10.91 11.24
C LEU A 140 23.55 9.75 11.30
N LEU A 141 24.01 8.51 11.49
CA LEU A 141 23.16 7.35 11.69
C LEU A 141 22.41 7.45 13.01
N ASN A 142 23.07 7.83 14.11
CA ASN A 142 22.44 8.04 15.41
C ASN A 142 21.34 9.12 15.35
N ASN A 143 21.55 10.22 14.62
CA ASN A 143 20.51 11.24 14.45
C ASN A 143 19.33 10.73 13.61
N ARG A 144 19.55 10.01 12.51
CA ARG A 144 18.46 9.35 11.75
C ARG A 144 17.72 8.31 12.57
N ILE A 145 18.42 7.56 13.41
CA ILE A 145 17.83 6.61 14.35
C ILE A 145 17.03 7.37 15.41
N LYS A 146 17.52 8.48 15.97
CA LYS A 146 16.75 9.32 16.91
C LYS A 146 15.47 9.86 16.29
N ASP A 147 15.46 10.28 15.03
CA ASP A 147 14.25 10.75 14.36
C ASP A 147 13.28 9.59 14.07
N THR A 148 13.79 8.45 13.63
CA THR A 148 12.99 7.24 13.35
C THR A 148 12.43 6.64 14.64
N VAL A 149 13.24 6.56 15.70
CA VAL A 149 12.84 6.17 17.05
C VAL A 149 11.87 7.21 17.59
N ASN A 150 12.14 8.51 17.61
CA ASN A 150 11.16 9.48 18.12
C ASN A 150 9.84 9.45 17.33
N THR A 151 9.84 9.18 16.02
CA THR A 151 8.60 9.01 15.24
C THR A 151 7.89 7.68 15.54
N ALA A 152 8.60 6.56 15.52
CA ALA A 152 8.05 5.23 15.83
C ALA A 152 7.65 5.09 17.32
N THR A 153 8.35 5.78 18.20
CA THR A 153 8.11 5.86 19.63
C THR A 153 7.10 6.98 19.96
N VAL A 154 6.76 7.91 19.06
CA VAL A 154 5.49 8.65 19.15
C VAL A 154 4.32 7.76 18.72
N ALA A 155 4.51 6.90 17.72
CA ALA A 155 3.51 5.89 17.33
C ALA A 155 3.33 4.77 18.38
N ALA A 156 4.36 4.47 19.20
CA ALA A 156 4.38 3.40 20.21
C ALA A 156 4.40 3.88 21.69
N ARG A 157 4.55 5.17 21.98
CA ARG A 157 4.30 5.72 23.35
C ARG A 157 2.81 5.73 23.72
N SER A 158 1.95 5.30 22.81
CA SER A 158 0.51 5.10 23.00
C SER A 158 0.15 3.63 23.31
N ASP A 159 1.11 2.77 23.65
CA ASP A 159 0.90 1.31 23.75
C ASP A 159 0.31 0.82 25.09
N SER A 160 -0.26 1.72 25.89
CA SER A 160 -1.40 1.37 26.75
C SER A 160 -2.65 1.32 25.86
N PRO A 161 -3.31 0.15 25.68
CA PRO A 161 -4.48 0.08 24.80
C PRO A 161 -5.64 0.99 25.27
N ASN A 162 -5.71 1.29 26.58
CA ASN A 162 -6.67 2.26 27.12
C ASN A 162 -6.35 3.69 26.68
N ASP A 163 -5.07 4.09 26.70
CA ASP A 163 -4.65 5.43 26.28
C ASP A 163 -4.86 5.58 24.78
N ARG A 164 -4.55 4.54 24.00
CA ARG A 164 -4.86 4.48 22.57
C ARG A 164 -6.35 4.66 22.31
N ARG A 165 -7.20 3.85 22.95
CA ARG A 165 -8.67 3.93 22.82
C ARG A 165 -9.17 5.35 23.09
N SER A 166 -8.67 5.98 24.16
CA SER A 166 -9.06 7.34 24.54
C SER A 166 -8.72 8.40 23.48
N ASN A 167 -7.84 8.08 22.52
CA ASN A 167 -7.39 8.97 21.44
C ASN A 167 -7.92 8.57 20.05
N GLU A 168 -8.70 7.48 19.92
CA GLU A 168 -9.29 7.07 18.64
C GLU A 168 -10.18 8.19 18.05
N GLY A 169 -9.92 8.55 16.80
CA GLY A 169 -10.67 9.58 16.08
C GLY A 169 -10.50 11.02 16.57
N LYS A 170 -9.56 11.31 17.49
CA LYS A 170 -9.32 12.67 18.00
C LYS A 170 -8.39 13.52 17.13
N ASP A 171 -7.51 12.91 16.34
CA ASP A 171 -6.59 13.65 15.48
C ASP A 171 -7.26 13.96 14.12
N GLU A 172 -7.54 15.25 13.91
CA GLU A 172 -8.13 15.79 12.67
C GLU A 172 -7.07 16.40 11.73
N THR A 173 -5.79 16.10 11.93
CA THR A 173 -4.70 16.56 11.05
C THR A 173 -4.74 15.83 9.71
N LYS A 174 -4.90 16.54 8.61
CA LYS A 174 -4.89 15.93 7.26
C LYS A 174 -3.53 15.29 6.96
N VAL A 175 -3.54 14.00 6.64
CA VAL A 175 -2.34 13.25 6.24
C VAL A 175 -1.91 13.69 4.82
N SER A 176 -0.67 14.17 4.68
CA SER A 176 -0.15 14.66 3.39
C SER A 176 0.18 13.52 2.42
N GLY A 177 0.16 13.81 1.11
CA GLY A 177 0.56 12.84 0.08
C GLY A 177 1.99 12.31 0.28
N ASP A 178 2.88 13.17 0.78
CA ASP A 178 4.24 12.82 1.19
C ASP A 178 4.29 11.81 2.34
N ALA A 179 3.45 11.98 3.36
CA ALA A 179 3.34 11.04 4.48
C ALA A 179 2.81 9.69 4.01
N ILE A 180 1.84 9.67 3.09
CA ILE A 180 1.34 8.43 2.45
C ILE A 180 2.42 7.77 1.59
N ALA A 181 3.23 8.53 0.84
CA ALA A 181 4.31 8.00 0.01
C ALA A 181 5.47 7.41 0.85
N LYS A 182 5.82 8.08 1.95
CA LYS A 182 6.87 7.67 2.90
C LYS A 182 6.44 6.50 3.80
N TYR A 183 5.14 6.28 4.02
CA TYR A 183 4.64 5.18 4.84
C TYR A 183 5.05 3.79 4.28
N LYS A 184 5.66 2.95 5.13
CA LYS A 184 6.11 1.58 4.79
C LYS A 184 5.54 0.57 5.78
N VAL A 185 5.31 -0.64 5.28
CA VAL A 185 4.87 -1.84 6.00
C VAL A 185 5.60 -3.05 5.41
N ALA A 186 5.50 -4.22 6.04
CA ALA A 186 6.04 -5.46 5.47
C ALA A 186 5.38 -5.81 4.12
N ALA A 187 6.11 -6.56 3.29
CA ALA A 187 5.83 -6.76 1.86
C ALA A 187 4.38 -7.20 1.53
N ASP A 188 3.77 -8.00 2.40
CA ASP A 188 2.47 -8.64 2.26
C ASP A 188 1.35 -7.96 3.07
N LEU A 189 1.65 -6.92 3.84
CA LEU A 189 0.68 -6.15 4.61
C LEU A 189 0.06 -5.02 3.78
N PRO A 190 -1.19 -4.60 4.06
CA PRO A 190 -1.78 -3.43 3.43
C PRO A 190 -1.03 -2.16 3.82
N ARG A 191 -0.75 -1.30 2.83
CA ARG A 191 -0.03 -0.03 2.97
C ARG A 191 -0.94 1.16 2.75
N VAL A 192 -1.71 1.14 1.67
CA VAL A 192 -2.59 2.25 1.24
C VAL A 192 -3.89 1.68 0.68
N ILE A 193 -5.02 2.24 1.09
CA ILE A 193 -6.33 2.00 0.46
C ILE A 193 -6.71 3.19 -0.42
N THR A 194 -7.29 2.91 -1.59
CA THR A 194 -7.81 3.89 -2.53
C THR A 194 -9.24 3.54 -2.95
N ILE A 195 -10.15 4.51 -2.89
CA ILE A 195 -11.52 4.38 -3.40
C ILE A 195 -11.81 5.61 -4.26
N GLU A 196 -11.55 5.50 -5.56
CA GLU A 196 -11.51 6.63 -6.51
C GLU A 196 -12.83 7.41 -6.52
N LYS A 197 -13.98 6.71 -6.55
CA LYS A 197 -15.32 7.29 -6.52
C LYS A 197 -15.58 8.20 -5.30
N LEU A 198 -14.91 7.94 -4.18
CA LEU A 198 -15.05 8.72 -2.94
C LEU A 198 -13.93 9.76 -2.75
N GLY A 199 -12.92 9.78 -3.63
CA GLY A 199 -11.70 10.58 -3.42
C GLY A 199 -10.81 10.06 -2.29
N VAL A 200 -11.02 8.82 -1.83
CA VAL A 200 -10.26 8.23 -0.71
C VAL A 200 -8.88 7.78 -1.18
N LYS A 201 -7.85 8.23 -0.46
CA LYS A 201 -6.50 7.66 -0.47
C LYS A 201 -5.88 7.83 0.91
N ALA A 202 -5.68 6.74 1.65
CA ALA A 202 -5.24 6.78 3.04
C ALA A 202 -4.27 5.65 3.38
N ARG A 203 -3.46 5.84 4.44
CA ARG A 203 -2.63 4.78 5.00
C ARG A 203 -3.52 3.70 5.61
N VAL A 204 -3.05 2.46 5.58
CA VAL A 204 -3.69 1.35 6.30
C VAL A 204 -2.76 0.94 7.45
N LEU A 205 -3.14 1.29 8.66
CA LEU A 205 -2.40 1.01 9.89
C LEU A 205 -2.81 -0.36 10.47
N PRO A 206 -1.93 -1.15 11.09
CA PRO A 206 -2.32 -2.38 11.77
C PRO A 206 -3.08 -2.07 13.07
N MET A 207 -4.28 -2.62 13.24
CA MET A 207 -5.16 -2.47 14.40
C MET A 207 -5.39 -3.80 15.11
N SER A 208 -5.44 -3.79 16.44
CA SER A 208 -5.78 -4.94 17.28
C SER A 208 -7.19 -4.78 17.87
N VAL A 209 -7.46 -5.44 19.00
CA VAL A 209 -8.57 -5.12 19.91
C VAL A 209 -8.07 -4.29 21.10
N ASN A 210 -8.98 -3.51 21.69
CA ASN A 210 -8.81 -2.86 22.97
C ASN A 210 -9.02 -3.85 24.13
N THR A 211 -8.70 -3.43 25.35
CA THR A 211 -8.83 -4.24 26.58
C THR A 211 -10.24 -4.77 26.84
N ASP A 212 -11.27 -4.08 26.35
CA ASP A 212 -12.69 -4.48 26.46
C ASP A 212 -13.18 -5.34 25.28
N GLY A 213 -12.28 -5.77 24.39
CA GLY A 213 -12.59 -6.55 23.21
C GLY A 213 -13.12 -5.74 22.01
N SER A 214 -13.30 -4.42 22.14
CA SER A 214 -13.68 -3.58 20.99
C SER A 214 -12.56 -3.50 19.95
N MET A 215 -12.90 -3.49 18.66
CA MET A 215 -11.91 -3.35 17.58
C MET A 215 -11.30 -1.94 17.59
N GLN A 216 -9.97 -1.86 17.53
CA GLN A 216 -9.26 -0.56 17.51
C GLN A 216 -9.46 0.19 16.20
N SER A 217 -9.71 1.48 16.31
CA SER A 217 -9.69 2.43 15.20
C SER A 217 -8.37 3.23 15.14
N PRO A 218 -8.09 3.90 14.01
CA PRO A 218 -7.02 4.88 13.95
C PRO A 218 -7.24 6.06 14.92
N VAL A 219 -6.14 6.63 15.42
CA VAL A 219 -6.16 7.90 16.18
C VAL A 219 -6.53 9.08 15.26
N ASN A 220 -6.05 9.04 14.02
CA ASN A 220 -6.30 10.07 13.01
C ASN A 220 -7.50 9.71 12.12
N ILE A 221 -8.43 10.65 11.91
CA ILE A 221 -9.66 10.39 11.13
C ILE A 221 -9.42 10.25 9.61
N PHE A 222 -8.25 10.62 9.12
CA PHE A 222 -7.83 10.51 7.72
C PHE A 222 -7.00 9.25 7.42
N ASP A 223 -6.69 8.44 8.44
CA ASP A 223 -6.12 7.10 8.28
C ASP A 223 -7.20 6.01 8.32
N THR A 224 -6.84 4.82 7.82
CA THR A 224 -7.66 3.60 7.94
C THR A 224 -6.89 2.54 8.73
N GLY A 225 -7.61 1.58 9.31
CA GLY A 225 -7.05 0.51 10.13
C GLY A 225 -7.38 -0.86 9.57
N TRP A 226 -6.37 -1.70 9.31
CA TRP A 226 -6.56 -3.12 9.02
C TRP A 226 -6.59 -3.91 10.32
N TYR A 227 -7.65 -4.68 10.55
CA TYR A 227 -7.74 -5.54 11.73
C TYR A 227 -6.83 -6.76 11.58
N THR A 228 -5.81 -6.88 12.43
CA THR A 228 -4.75 -7.91 12.34
C THR A 228 -5.25 -9.33 12.60
N GLY A 229 -6.41 -9.49 13.24
CA GLY A 229 -7.10 -10.79 13.38
C GLY A 229 -7.94 -11.20 12.15
N SER A 230 -7.93 -10.41 11.08
CA SER A 230 -8.47 -10.78 9.76
C SER A 230 -7.35 -11.25 8.83
N VAL A 231 -7.69 -11.91 7.71
CA VAL A 231 -6.66 -12.36 6.76
C VAL A 231 -6.00 -11.17 6.06
N LYS A 232 -4.80 -11.36 5.50
CA LYS A 232 -4.14 -10.31 4.72
C LYS A 232 -4.86 -10.14 3.38
N PRO A 233 -4.95 -8.93 2.82
CA PRO A 233 -5.50 -8.71 1.47
C PRO A 233 -4.87 -9.62 0.41
N GLY A 234 -5.72 -10.32 -0.33
CA GLY A 234 -5.32 -11.32 -1.34
C GLY A 234 -4.96 -12.70 -0.75
N GLN A 235 -5.51 -13.04 0.42
CA GLN A 235 -5.57 -14.40 0.95
C GLN A 235 -7.04 -14.87 1.01
N PRO A 236 -7.30 -16.19 0.95
CA PRO A 236 -8.63 -16.75 1.18
C PRO A 236 -9.20 -16.33 2.53
N GLY A 237 -10.47 -15.92 2.57
CA GLY A 237 -11.11 -15.28 3.71
C GLY A 237 -11.40 -13.80 3.48
N ALA A 238 -11.81 -13.09 4.53
CA ALA A 238 -12.06 -11.64 4.47
C ALA A 238 -10.98 -10.87 5.24
N SER A 239 -10.33 -9.93 4.54
CA SER A 239 -9.56 -8.87 5.19
C SER A 239 -10.53 -7.78 5.65
N ILE A 240 -10.32 -7.20 6.84
CA ILE A 240 -11.15 -6.10 7.37
C ILE A 240 -10.36 -4.80 7.41
N ILE A 241 -10.90 -3.73 6.81
CA ILE A 241 -10.38 -2.36 6.98
C ILE A 241 -11.48 -1.44 7.49
N ILE A 242 -11.20 -0.72 8.59
CA ILE A 242 -12.12 0.25 9.18
C ILE A 242 -11.59 1.68 9.06
N GLY A 243 -12.46 2.67 9.20
CA GLY A 243 -12.09 4.08 9.16
C GLY A 243 -13.20 4.98 9.70
N HIS A 244 -12.84 6.20 10.08
CA HIS A 244 -13.78 7.14 10.69
C HIS A 244 -14.71 7.80 9.68
N ALA A 245 -15.98 7.97 10.05
CA ALA A 245 -16.94 8.78 9.28
C ALA A 245 -16.87 10.26 9.65
N SER A 246 -16.51 10.60 10.88
CA SER A 246 -16.20 11.97 11.32
C SER A 246 -15.31 11.93 12.55
N GLY A 247 -14.57 13.01 12.77
CA GLY A 247 -14.08 13.38 14.10
C GLY A 247 -15.09 14.31 14.78
N MET A 248 -14.56 15.26 15.55
CA MET A 248 -15.32 16.27 16.29
C MET A 248 -15.74 17.47 15.43
N THR A 249 -14.95 17.86 14.43
CA THR A 249 -15.24 19.01 13.56
C THR A 249 -15.23 18.68 12.07
N LEU A 250 -14.53 17.61 11.66
CA LEU A 250 -14.38 17.24 10.24
C LEU A 250 -15.00 15.88 9.92
N GLY A 251 -15.41 15.72 8.66
CA GLY A 251 -15.71 14.40 8.09
C GLY A 251 -14.43 13.58 7.93
N GLY A 252 -14.47 12.32 8.37
CA GLY A 252 -13.35 11.39 8.30
C GLY A 252 -13.21 10.73 6.93
N ILE A 253 -12.19 9.89 6.77
CA ILE A 253 -11.85 9.24 5.49
C ILE A 253 -12.99 8.41 4.89
N PHE A 254 -13.85 7.82 5.73
CA PHE A 254 -14.97 6.99 5.32
C PHE A 254 -16.32 7.70 5.47
N ASN A 255 -16.34 9.04 5.57
CA ASN A 255 -17.58 9.84 5.69
C ASN A 255 -18.67 9.57 4.63
N LYS A 256 -18.28 9.04 3.46
CA LYS A 256 -19.17 8.73 2.34
C LYS A 256 -19.21 7.23 1.99
N LEU A 257 -18.70 6.35 2.86
CA LEU A 257 -18.59 4.92 2.56
C LEU A 257 -19.94 4.26 2.22
N GLU A 258 -21.02 4.70 2.87
CA GLU A 258 -22.39 4.25 2.59
C GLU A 258 -22.91 4.61 1.18
N SER A 259 -22.27 5.55 0.47
CA SER A 259 -22.62 5.90 -0.92
C SER A 259 -22.06 4.92 -1.95
N LEU A 260 -21.25 3.94 -1.53
CA LEU A 260 -20.81 2.85 -2.40
C LEU A 260 -21.98 1.93 -2.76
N ASN A 261 -21.99 1.46 -4.00
CA ASN A 261 -23.00 0.58 -4.58
C ASN A 261 -22.32 -0.66 -5.16
N VAL A 262 -23.10 -1.72 -5.37
CA VAL A 262 -22.64 -2.94 -6.04
C VAL A 262 -22.03 -2.59 -7.40
N GLY A 263 -20.83 -3.12 -7.68
CA GLY A 263 -20.06 -2.81 -8.88
C GLY A 263 -18.94 -1.79 -8.70
N ASP A 264 -19.01 -0.91 -7.68
CA ASP A 264 -17.94 0.05 -7.37
C ASP A 264 -16.63 -0.67 -7.00
N THR A 265 -15.48 -0.02 -7.22
CA THR A 265 -14.17 -0.62 -6.97
C THR A 265 -13.39 0.01 -5.82
N VAL A 266 -12.67 -0.84 -5.09
CA VAL A 266 -11.76 -0.50 -4.00
C VAL A 266 -10.39 -1.10 -4.35
N SER A 267 -9.31 -0.37 -4.10
CA SER A 267 -7.94 -0.87 -4.33
C SER A 267 -7.11 -0.79 -3.06
N VAL A 268 -6.29 -1.80 -2.81
CA VAL A 268 -5.33 -1.86 -1.70
C VAL A 268 -3.93 -2.10 -2.27
N GLU A 269 -3.01 -1.19 -1.99
CA GLU A 269 -1.57 -1.34 -2.21
C GLU A 269 -0.95 -2.09 -1.04
N ARG A 270 -0.15 -3.13 -1.29
CA ARG A 270 0.64 -3.81 -0.25
C ARG A 270 2.02 -3.16 -0.04
N GLY A 271 2.74 -3.55 1.02
CA GLY A 271 4.09 -3.05 1.30
C GLY A 271 5.11 -3.24 0.16
N ASN A 272 4.94 -4.27 -0.67
CA ASN A 272 5.74 -4.50 -1.88
C ASN A 272 5.31 -3.69 -3.12
N GLY A 273 4.33 -2.80 -3.00
CA GLY A 273 3.79 -2.01 -4.11
C GLY A 273 2.78 -2.76 -5.01
N GLN A 274 2.44 -4.01 -4.72
CA GLN A 274 1.41 -4.71 -5.49
C GLN A 274 0.03 -4.11 -5.21
N MET A 275 -0.67 -3.72 -6.27
CA MET A 275 -2.06 -3.29 -6.23
C MET A 275 -3.01 -4.49 -6.29
N LEU A 276 -3.91 -4.58 -5.32
CA LEU A 276 -5.01 -5.56 -5.28
C LEU A 276 -6.33 -4.81 -5.49
N ARG A 277 -7.17 -5.29 -6.41
CA ARG A 277 -8.46 -4.67 -6.74
C ARG A 277 -9.61 -5.51 -6.23
N TYR A 278 -10.66 -4.84 -5.76
CA TYR A 278 -11.87 -5.46 -5.24
C TYR A 278 -13.09 -4.74 -5.80
N GLN A 279 -14.19 -5.46 -5.94
CA GLN A 279 -15.49 -4.95 -6.36
C GLN A 279 -16.53 -5.13 -5.26
N VAL A 280 -17.29 -4.09 -4.95
CA VAL A 280 -18.41 -4.14 -4.00
C VAL A 280 -19.48 -5.12 -4.49
N VAL A 281 -19.86 -6.06 -3.63
CA VAL A 281 -20.90 -7.07 -3.92
C VAL A 281 -22.13 -6.95 -3.03
N LYS A 282 -21.98 -6.36 -1.83
CA LYS A 282 -23.06 -6.21 -0.85
C LYS A 282 -22.78 -4.99 0.02
N LYS A 283 -23.83 -4.22 0.34
CA LYS A 283 -23.82 -3.12 1.31
C LYS A 283 -24.91 -3.40 2.34
N GLN A 284 -24.60 -3.16 3.61
CA GLN A 284 -25.57 -3.22 4.70
C GLN A 284 -25.40 -1.97 5.57
N ILE A 285 -26.52 -1.32 5.91
CA ILE A 285 -26.57 -0.29 6.95
C ILE A 285 -27.36 -0.92 8.10
N ILE A 286 -26.69 -1.23 9.20
CA ILE A 286 -27.23 -2.04 10.31
C ILE A 286 -27.12 -1.22 11.60
N LYS A 287 -28.12 -1.30 12.48
CA LYS A 287 -28.06 -0.66 13.81
C LYS A 287 -26.87 -1.20 14.60
N LEU A 288 -26.26 -0.36 15.44
CA LEU A 288 -25.12 -0.74 16.27
C LEU A 288 -25.41 -1.93 17.20
N SER A 289 -26.66 -2.05 17.68
CA SER A 289 -27.13 -3.20 18.48
C SER A 289 -27.19 -4.51 17.70
N ASP A 290 -27.32 -4.43 16.38
CA ASP A 290 -27.65 -5.56 15.50
C ASP A 290 -26.42 -6.01 14.68
N VAL A 291 -25.23 -5.49 15.01
CA VAL A 291 -23.95 -5.79 14.34
C VAL A 291 -23.47 -7.20 14.70
N ASP A 292 -23.66 -8.14 13.79
CA ASP A 292 -22.98 -9.45 13.84
C ASP A 292 -21.56 -9.35 13.29
N MET A 293 -20.59 -9.19 14.20
CA MET A 293 -19.16 -9.20 13.85
C MET A 293 -18.68 -10.54 13.29
N ASN A 294 -19.24 -11.68 13.69
CA ASN A 294 -18.86 -12.98 13.18
C ASN A 294 -19.29 -13.16 11.72
N SER A 295 -20.44 -12.60 11.33
CA SER A 295 -20.83 -12.46 9.92
C SER A 295 -19.90 -11.49 9.17
N PHE A 296 -19.61 -10.32 9.75
CA PHE A 296 -18.73 -9.32 9.12
C PHE A 296 -17.26 -9.78 8.94
N MET A 297 -16.78 -10.72 9.75
CA MET A 297 -15.45 -11.35 9.62
C MET A 297 -15.36 -12.41 8.50
N ARG A 298 -16.44 -12.65 7.77
CA ARG A 298 -16.50 -13.63 6.68
C ARG A 298 -16.68 -12.92 5.33
N PRO A 299 -16.21 -13.51 4.22
CA PRO A 299 -16.52 -13.00 2.89
C PRO A 299 -18.03 -12.97 2.66
N ALA A 300 -18.50 -12.10 1.77
CA ALA A 300 -19.86 -12.20 1.25
C ALA A 300 -20.09 -13.56 0.57
N ASP A 301 -21.36 -13.94 0.47
CA ASP A 301 -21.85 -15.25 0.07
C ASP A 301 -21.13 -15.80 -1.19
N GLY A 302 -20.38 -16.90 -1.04
CA GLY A 302 -19.63 -17.57 -2.11
C GLY A 302 -18.29 -16.94 -2.53
N VAL A 303 -17.86 -15.84 -1.90
CA VAL A 303 -16.57 -15.18 -2.21
C VAL A 303 -15.41 -15.90 -1.52
N SER A 304 -14.36 -16.26 -2.27
CA SER A 304 -13.13 -16.84 -1.72
C SER A 304 -12.19 -15.82 -1.09
N GLU A 305 -11.99 -14.67 -1.74
CA GLU A 305 -11.13 -13.56 -1.28
C GLU A 305 -11.94 -12.27 -1.18
N GLY A 306 -12.17 -11.82 0.05
CA GLY A 306 -12.95 -10.62 0.35
C GLY A 306 -12.12 -9.51 1.00
N LEU A 307 -12.56 -8.27 0.79
CA LEU A 307 -12.15 -7.12 1.59
C LEU A 307 -13.40 -6.42 2.12
N ASN A 308 -13.64 -6.52 3.42
CA ASN A 308 -14.80 -5.94 4.08
C ASN A 308 -14.41 -4.59 4.70
N LEU A 309 -15.23 -3.57 4.49
CA LEU A 309 -15.02 -2.21 4.99
C LEU A 309 -16.12 -1.83 5.99
N MET A 310 -15.77 -1.14 7.07
CA MET A 310 -16.75 -0.63 8.05
C MET A 310 -16.50 0.83 8.43
N THR A 311 -17.58 1.58 8.66
CA THR A 311 -17.57 2.87 9.35
C THR A 311 -18.85 3.12 10.16
N CYS A 312 -18.85 4.17 10.99
CA CYS A 312 -20.03 4.68 11.69
C CYS A 312 -21.00 5.36 10.71
N ALA A 313 -22.28 5.03 10.78
CA ALA A 313 -23.34 5.59 9.91
C ALA A 313 -24.58 5.97 10.74
N GLY A 314 -25.52 6.69 10.15
CA GLY A 314 -26.74 7.13 10.86
C GLY A 314 -26.52 8.31 11.82
N GLU A 315 -27.36 8.39 12.84
CA GLU A 315 -27.50 9.54 13.73
C GLU A 315 -26.58 9.47 14.95
N TRP A 316 -26.23 10.64 15.51
CA TRP A 316 -25.30 10.74 16.65
C TRP A 316 -25.97 10.49 18.00
N ILE A 317 -25.49 9.48 18.73
CA ILE A 317 -25.91 9.17 20.11
C ILE A 317 -25.06 10.01 21.08
N LYS A 318 -25.64 11.13 21.57
CA LYS A 318 -24.97 12.09 22.46
C LYS A 318 -24.26 11.45 23.66
N ASN A 319 -24.91 10.50 24.33
CA ASN A 319 -24.43 9.91 25.59
C ASN A 319 -23.37 8.81 25.39
N SER A 320 -23.22 8.30 24.17
CA SER A 320 -22.33 7.17 23.86
C SER A 320 -21.21 7.54 22.88
N GLN A 321 -21.13 8.82 22.49
CA GLN A 321 -20.13 9.39 21.58
C GLN A 321 -19.91 8.56 20.30
N THR A 322 -20.99 8.02 19.75
CA THR A 322 -20.99 7.14 18.59
C THR A 322 -22.22 7.39 17.73
N ARG A 323 -22.25 6.84 16.50
CA ARG A 323 -23.48 6.80 15.70
C ARG A 323 -24.25 5.51 15.93
N ASP A 324 -25.56 5.57 15.70
CA ASP A 324 -26.51 4.49 15.94
C ASP A 324 -26.50 3.36 14.89
N HIS A 325 -25.86 3.55 13.73
CA HIS A 325 -25.68 2.51 12.70
C HIS A 325 -24.20 2.28 12.34
N ARG A 326 -23.95 1.20 11.61
CA ARG A 326 -22.69 0.89 10.92
C ARG A 326 -22.96 0.64 9.45
N ALA A 327 -22.17 1.29 8.60
CA ALA A 327 -22.13 0.98 7.17
C ALA A 327 -21.08 -0.11 6.94
N MET A 328 -21.52 -1.27 6.47
CA MET A 328 -20.69 -2.43 6.15
C MET A 328 -20.71 -2.67 4.65
N ILE A 329 -19.53 -2.63 4.02
CA ILE A 329 -19.36 -2.88 2.60
C ILE A 329 -18.58 -4.18 2.45
N PHE A 330 -19.14 -5.14 1.72
CA PHE A 330 -18.47 -6.39 1.40
C PHE A 330 -18.04 -6.36 -0.06
N THR A 331 -16.83 -6.84 -0.33
CA THR A 331 -16.27 -6.87 -1.68
C THR A 331 -15.76 -8.27 -2.02
N LYS A 332 -15.64 -8.54 -3.32
CA LYS A 332 -14.91 -9.70 -3.86
C LYS A 332 -13.65 -9.22 -4.58
N ARG A 333 -12.64 -10.07 -4.63
CA ARG A 333 -11.46 -9.85 -5.45
C ARG A 333 -11.78 -9.81 -6.95
N ILE A 334 -11.08 -8.92 -7.67
CA ILE A 334 -11.00 -8.83 -9.14
C ILE A 334 -9.55 -8.64 -9.60
#